data_AF-A0A838TGC3-F1
#
_entry.id   AF-A0A838TGC3-F1
#
_cell.length_a   1.000
_cell.length_b   1.000
_cell.length_c   1.000
_cell.angle_alpha   90.00
_cell.angle_beta   90.00
_cell.angle_gamma   90.00
#
_symmetry.space_group_name_H-M   'P 1'
#
loop_
_entity.id
_entity.type
_entity.pdbx_description
1 polymer ?
#
loop_
_entity_poly.entity_id
_entity_poly.type
_entity_poly.pdbx_seq_one_letter_code
_entity_poly.pdbx_strand_id
1 'polypeptide(L)'
;MRAKIGSVEIEGTPDEISALLRSLPLGTLDAPKANLLTSNGKYVSEEIAFRVLKRRPLSKEQRILLSLLVQNFPNWTNAKDLQKATKYRPSQLAGLLGAFGKRVGATEGYSAGFWFFDQEWDYEQDCNRYRLPEGVINAARRAGL
;
A
#
# COMPACT_ATOMS: atom_id res chain seq x y z
N MET A 1 -22.33 -6.78 24.73
CA MET A 1 -21.32 -6.19 23.81
C MET A 1 -22.10 -5.53 22.66
N ARG A 2 -21.63 -4.44 22.07
CA ARG A 2 -22.33 -3.75 20.96
C ARG A 2 -21.61 -4.03 19.65
N ALA A 3 -22.31 -4.60 18.66
CA ALA A 3 -21.79 -4.78 17.31
C ALA A 3 -22.70 -4.05 16.32
N LYS A 4 -22.09 -3.32 15.38
CA LYS A 4 -22.79 -2.60 14.33
C LYS A 4 -22.59 -3.33 13.01
N ILE A 5 -23.69 -3.80 12.41
CA ILE A 5 -23.69 -4.44 11.09
C ILE A 5 -24.50 -3.55 10.16
N GLY A 6 -23.82 -2.83 9.27
CA GLY A 6 -24.46 -1.81 8.43
C GLY A 6 -25.10 -0.69 9.26
N SER A 7 -26.41 -0.49 9.09
CA SER A 7 -27.24 0.49 9.80
C SER A 7 -27.96 -0.06 11.05
N VAL A 8 -27.76 -1.33 11.40
CA VAL A 8 -28.43 -1.98 12.54
C VAL A 8 -27.42 -2.16 13.69
N GLU A 9 -27.80 -1.68 14.87
CA GLU A 9 -27.08 -1.92 16.12
C GLU A 9 -27.67 -3.14 16.81
N ILE A 10 -26.84 -4.14 17.08
CA ILE A 10 -27.25 -5.37 17.75
C ILE A 10 -26.49 -5.46 19.09
N GLU A 11 -27.25 -5.59 20.16
CA GLU A 11 -26.74 -5.88 21.50
C GLU A 11 -26.88 -7.36 21.79
N GLY A 12 -25.77 -8.02 22.11
CA GLY A 12 -25.75 -9.44 22.43
C GLY A 12 -24.43 -9.90 23.04
N THR A 13 -24.39 -11.18 23.39
CA THR A 13 -23.17 -11.87 23.81
C THR A 13 -22.32 -12.27 22.58
N PRO A 14 -21.00 -12.47 22.74
CA PRO A 14 -20.11 -12.80 21.61
C PRO A 14 -20.55 -14.05 20.82
N ASP A 15 -21.15 -15.02 21.50
CA ASP A 15 -21.63 -16.27 20.90
C ASP A 15 -22.90 -16.05 20.07
N GLU A 16 -23.82 -15.20 20.52
CA GLU A 16 -25.04 -14.84 19.77
C GLU A 16 -24.70 -14.07 18.49
N ILE A 17 -23.73 -13.15 18.56
CA ILE A 17 -23.27 -12.39 17.39
C ILE A 17 -22.61 -13.33 16.38
N SER A 18 -21.83 -14.30 16.86
CA SER A 18 -21.14 -15.27 16.01
C SER A 18 -22.11 -16.26 15.33
N ALA A 19 -23.17 -16.68 16.04
CA ALA A 19 -24.22 -17.52 15.48
C ALA A 19 -25.01 -16.77 14.39
N LEU A 20 -25.29 -15.49 14.61
CA LEU A 20 -26.05 -14.65 13.68
C LEU A 20 -25.25 -14.31 12.41
N LEU A 21 -23.94 -14.16 12.52
CA LEU A 21 -23.05 -14.02 11.34
C LEU A 21 -23.02 -15.28 10.46
N ARG A 22 -23.22 -16.46 11.05
CA ARG A 22 -23.19 -17.74 10.32
C ARG A 22 -24.52 -18.10 9.66
N SER A 23 -25.63 -17.51 10.10
CA SER A 23 -26.98 -17.84 9.60
C SER A 23 -27.44 -16.96 8.43
N LEU A 24 -26.69 -15.92 8.06
CA LEU A 24 -27.05 -15.04 6.93
C LEU A 24 -26.66 -15.68 5.58
N PRO A 25 -27.59 -15.76 4.61
CA PRO A 25 -27.30 -16.30 3.28
C PRO A 25 -26.33 -15.38 2.53
N LEU A 26 -25.29 -15.98 1.94
CA LEU A 26 -24.15 -15.41 1.22
C LEU A 26 -24.48 -14.56 -0.05
N GLY A 27 -25.70 -14.03 -0.19
CA GLY A 27 -26.22 -13.48 -1.44
C GLY A 27 -26.35 -11.97 -1.56
N THR A 28 -26.37 -11.19 -0.48
CA THR A 28 -26.59 -9.72 -0.55
C THR A 28 -25.92 -8.99 0.61
N LEU A 29 -24.67 -9.32 0.87
CA LEU A 29 -23.79 -8.42 1.62
C LEU A 29 -22.87 -7.81 0.57
N ASP A 30 -23.02 -6.51 0.30
CA ASP A 30 -21.89 -5.72 -0.17
C ASP A 30 -20.72 -6.16 0.71
N ALA A 31 -19.76 -6.85 0.09
CA ALA A 31 -18.67 -7.48 0.80
C ALA A 31 -18.13 -6.41 1.76
N PRO A 32 -18.04 -6.68 3.08
CA PRO A 32 -17.38 -5.73 3.95
C PRO A 32 -16.03 -5.51 3.31
N LYS A 33 -15.80 -4.31 2.76
CA LYS A 33 -14.50 -3.90 2.25
C LYS A 33 -13.62 -4.10 3.45
N ALA A 34 -12.94 -5.25 3.48
CA ALA A 34 -12.13 -5.63 4.60
C ALA A 34 -11.19 -4.46 4.75
N ASN A 35 -11.40 -3.70 5.82
CA ASN A 35 -10.51 -2.65 6.23
C ASN A 35 -9.24 -3.39 6.60
N LEU A 36 -8.41 -3.66 5.59
CA LEU A 36 -7.08 -4.21 5.67
C LEU A 36 -6.19 -3.11 6.27
N LEU A 37 -6.60 -2.50 7.36
CA LEU A 37 -5.86 -1.47 8.06
C LEU A 37 -4.77 -2.18 8.87
N THR A 38 -3.53 -2.12 8.40
CA THR A 38 -2.38 -2.33 9.28
C THR A 38 -1.55 -1.06 9.37
N SER A 39 -1.26 -0.72 10.64
CA SER A 39 -0.36 0.27 11.24
C SER A 39 -0.26 1.67 10.58
N ASN A 40 -0.90 2.65 11.24
CA ASN A 40 -0.94 4.07 10.89
C ASN A 40 -1.61 4.36 9.55
N GLY A 41 -2.87 4.81 9.58
CA GLY A 41 -3.78 5.00 8.44
C GLY A 41 -3.37 5.99 7.33
N LYS A 42 -2.07 6.22 7.15
CA LYS A 42 -1.45 6.95 6.05
C LYS A 42 -1.02 6.03 4.91
N TYR A 43 -0.75 4.74 5.14
CA TYR A 43 -0.15 3.87 4.10
C TYR A 43 -1.09 2.76 3.62
N VAL A 44 -0.91 2.31 2.39
CA VAL A 44 -1.66 1.17 1.85
C VAL A 44 -1.35 -0.10 2.64
N SER A 45 -2.34 -0.99 2.75
CA SER A 45 -2.15 -2.29 3.38
C SER A 45 -1.15 -3.17 2.64
N GLU A 46 -0.60 -4.17 3.33
CA GLU A 46 0.26 -5.18 2.69
C GLU A 46 -0.45 -5.88 1.52
N GLU A 47 -1.72 -6.25 1.69
CA GLU A 47 -2.49 -6.92 0.64
C GLU A 47 -2.74 -6.03 -0.57
N ILE A 48 -3.06 -4.75 -0.36
CA ILE A 48 -3.18 -3.78 -1.46
C ILE A 48 -1.83 -3.56 -2.12
N ALA A 49 -0.75 -3.43 -1.35
CA ALA A 49 0.59 -3.28 -1.89
C ALA A 49 0.99 -4.49 -2.76
N PHE A 50 0.72 -5.71 -2.30
CA PHE A 50 1.00 -6.93 -3.05
C PHE A 50 0.21 -6.97 -4.37
N ARG A 51 -1.08 -6.60 -4.35
CA ARG A 51 -1.90 -6.47 -5.56
C ARG A 51 -1.36 -5.41 -6.51
N VAL A 52 -0.97 -4.23 -6.00
CA VAL A 52 -0.33 -3.16 -6.81
C VAL A 52 0.88 -3.73 -7.55
N LEU A 53 1.73 -4.49 -6.87
CA LEU A 53 2.96 -5.04 -7.42
C LEU A 53 2.71 -6.15 -8.45
N LYS A 54 1.72 -7.02 -8.22
CA LYS A 54 1.47 -8.21 -9.06
C LYS A 54 0.45 -8.05 -10.18
N ARG A 55 -0.49 -7.09 -10.09
CA ARG A 55 -1.59 -6.94 -11.06
C ARG A 55 -1.13 -6.79 -12.52
N ARG A 56 0.02 -6.16 -12.76
CA ARG A 56 0.64 -6.03 -14.09
C ARG A 56 2.15 -6.20 -13.97
N PRO A 57 2.87 -6.57 -15.03
CA PRO A 57 4.32 -6.52 -14.99
C PRO A 57 4.83 -5.12 -14.59
N LEU A 58 5.83 -5.07 -13.73
CA LEU A 58 6.58 -3.85 -13.44
C LEU A 58 7.58 -3.61 -14.58
N SER A 59 7.68 -2.37 -15.04
CA SER A 59 8.76 -1.96 -15.95
C SER A 59 10.13 -2.20 -15.30
N LYS A 60 11.18 -2.27 -16.12
CA LYS A 60 12.56 -2.48 -15.66
C LYS A 60 12.94 -1.44 -14.61
N GLU A 61 12.60 -0.18 -14.84
CA GLU A 61 12.98 0.94 -13.98
C GLU A 61 12.14 0.98 -12.70
N GLN A 62 10.87 0.58 -12.74
CA GLN A 62 10.08 0.36 -11.52
C GLN A 62 10.67 -0.74 -10.65
N ARG A 63 11.13 -1.85 -11.26
CA ARG A 63 11.78 -2.94 -10.50
C ARG A 63 13.09 -2.45 -9.88
N ILE A 64 13.95 -1.77 -10.63
CA ILE A 64 15.21 -1.21 -10.12
C ILE A 64 14.94 -0.26 -8.94
N LEU A 65 13.99 0.66 -9.10
CA LEU A 65 13.61 1.60 -8.04
C LEU A 65 13.13 0.86 -6.79
N LEU A 66 12.20 -0.08 -6.94
CA LEU A 66 11.64 -0.79 -5.79
C LEU A 66 12.66 -1.71 -5.12
N SER A 67 13.47 -2.45 -5.88
CA SER A 67 14.51 -3.31 -5.31
C SER A 67 15.57 -2.50 -4.57
N LEU A 68 15.95 -1.31 -5.04
CA LEU A 68 16.86 -0.44 -4.29
C LEU A 68 16.24 0.02 -2.96
N LEU A 69 14.95 0.38 -2.94
CA LEU A 69 14.24 0.73 -1.71
C LEU A 69 14.11 -0.47 -0.74
N VAL A 70 13.90 -1.68 -1.26
CA VAL A 70 13.85 -2.92 -0.46
C VAL A 70 15.22 -3.23 0.16
N GLN A 71 16.30 -3.08 -0.62
CA GLN A 71 17.67 -3.31 -0.16
C GLN A 71 18.10 -2.32 0.92
N ASN A 72 17.65 -1.07 0.82
CA ASN A 72 18.02 -0.02 1.77
C ASN A 72 17.15 -0.01 3.04
N PHE A 73 16.05 -0.77 3.11
CA PHE A 73 15.21 -0.81 4.30
C PHE A 73 16.00 -1.25 5.55
N PRO A 74 15.88 -0.56 6.70
CA PRO A 74 14.89 0.47 7.04
C PRO A 74 15.28 1.92 6.72
N ASN A 75 16.41 2.13 6.05
CA ASN A 75 16.95 3.45 5.77
C ASN A 75 16.26 4.15 4.59
N TRP A 76 16.40 5.48 4.56
CA TRP A 76 15.94 6.32 3.48
C TRP A 76 16.88 6.25 2.27
N THR A 77 16.32 6.38 1.07
CA THR A 77 17.08 6.45 -0.19
C THR A 77 16.84 7.78 -0.88
N ASN A 78 17.92 8.49 -1.24
CA ASN A 78 17.81 9.82 -1.82
C ASN A 78 17.42 9.77 -3.29
N ALA A 79 16.68 10.78 -3.76
CA ALA A 79 16.25 10.89 -5.16
C ALA A 79 17.44 10.84 -6.13
N LYS A 80 18.61 11.33 -5.72
CA LYS A 80 19.86 11.28 -6.49
C LYS A 80 20.35 9.85 -6.72
N ASP A 81 20.25 8.98 -5.70
CA ASP A 81 20.61 7.57 -5.83
C ASP A 81 19.61 6.80 -6.68
N LEU A 82 18.32 7.10 -6.53
CA LEU A 82 17.27 6.54 -7.39
C LEU A 82 17.48 6.93 -8.86
N GLN A 83 17.83 8.18 -9.13
CA GLN A 83 18.17 8.66 -10.48
C GLN A 83 19.39 7.92 -11.04
N LYS A 84 20.45 7.75 -10.24
CA LYS A 84 21.65 7.02 -10.64
C LYS A 84 21.35 5.56 -10.97
N ALA A 85 20.57 4.89 -10.13
CA ALA A 85 20.20 3.48 -10.32
C ALA A 85 19.33 3.26 -11.57
N THR A 86 18.34 4.14 -11.79
CA THR A 86 17.42 4.06 -12.94
C THR A 86 17.97 4.70 -14.21
N LYS A 87 19.10 5.42 -14.12
CA LYS A 87 19.65 6.28 -15.19
C LYS A 87 18.67 7.35 -15.67
N TYR A 88 17.79 7.80 -14.80
CA TYR A 88 16.77 8.81 -15.12
C TYR A 88 17.20 10.20 -14.68
N ARG A 89 16.81 11.21 -15.47
CA ARG A 89 16.84 12.61 -15.06
C ARG A 89 15.76 12.88 -14.01
N PRO A 90 15.85 13.99 -13.24
CA PRO A 90 14.85 14.31 -12.22
C PRO A 90 13.40 14.27 -12.71
N SER A 91 13.11 14.84 -13.89
CA SER A 91 11.76 14.85 -14.47
C SER A 91 11.27 13.46 -14.87
N GLN A 92 12.17 12.57 -15.30
CA GLN A 92 11.84 11.19 -15.64
C GLN A 92 11.57 10.37 -14.38
N LEU A 93 12.34 10.58 -13.31
CA LEU A 93 12.06 9.95 -12.01
C LEU A 93 10.71 10.42 -11.44
N ALA A 94 10.41 11.72 -11.50
CA ALA A 94 9.10 12.24 -11.12
C ALA A 94 7.96 11.62 -11.94
N GLY A 95 8.15 11.48 -13.25
CA GLY A 95 7.22 10.78 -14.13
C GLY A 95 7.02 9.30 -13.76
N LEU A 96 8.10 8.60 -13.40
CA LEU A 96 8.08 7.20 -12.95
C LEU A 96 7.26 7.05 -11.66
N LEU A 97 7.52 7.91 -10.67
CA LEU A 97 6.80 7.93 -9.39
C LEU A 97 5.32 8.28 -9.60
N GLY A 98 5.02 9.27 -10.44
CA GLY A 98 3.65 9.64 -10.79
C GLY A 98 2.90 8.51 -11.53
N ALA A 99 3.56 7.82 -12.45
CA ALA A 99 3.00 6.65 -13.12
C ALA A 99 2.74 5.50 -12.13
N PHE A 100 3.62 5.33 -11.14
CA PHE A 100 3.38 4.37 -10.05
C PHE A 100 2.23 4.80 -9.15
N GLY A 101 2.08 6.10 -8.85
CA GLY A 101 0.92 6.64 -8.14
C GLY A 101 -0.40 6.33 -8.87
N LYS A 102 -0.44 6.51 -10.20
CA LYS A 102 -1.60 6.09 -11.03
C LYS A 102 -1.86 4.59 -10.95
N ARG A 103 -0.79 3.77 -10.93
CA ARG A 103 -0.90 2.32 -10.74
C ARG A 103 -1.54 1.97 -9.40
N VAL A 104 -1.13 2.64 -8.31
CA VAL A 104 -1.73 2.48 -6.98
C VAL A 104 -3.20 2.88 -7.00
N GLY A 105 -3.49 4.09 -7.46
CA GLY A 105 -4.85 4.65 -7.49
C GLY A 105 -5.85 3.84 -8.32
N ALA A 106 -5.38 3.14 -9.35
CA ALA A 106 -6.22 2.28 -10.16
C ALA A 106 -6.43 0.86 -9.56
N THR A 107 -5.77 0.51 -8.46
CA THR A 107 -5.82 -0.86 -7.91
C THR A 107 -7.11 -1.10 -7.14
N GLU A 108 -7.76 -2.22 -7.41
CA GLU A 108 -9.01 -2.59 -6.74
C GLU A 108 -8.80 -2.74 -5.22
N GLY A 109 -9.68 -2.12 -4.45
CA GLY A 109 -9.59 -2.05 -3.00
C GLY A 109 -8.69 -0.92 -2.47
N TYR A 110 -8.03 -0.15 -3.35
CA TYR A 110 -7.37 1.08 -2.95
C TYR A 110 -8.39 2.14 -2.48
N SER A 111 -8.08 2.80 -1.37
CA SER A 111 -8.83 3.94 -0.84
C SER A 111 -7.99 5.20 -0.99
N ALA A 112 -8.63 6.32 -1.34
CA ALA A 112 -7.94 7.61 -1.41
C ALA A 112 -7.39 8.02 -0.03
N GLY A 113 -6.27 8.76 -0.02
CA GLY A 113 -5.61 9.22 1.21
C GLY A 113 -4.51 8.29 1.73
N PHE A 114 -4.38 7.08 1.15
CA PHE A 114 -3.32 6.14 1.50
C PHE A 114 -2.16 6.19 0.50
N TRP A 115 -0.93 6.16 1.02
CA TRP A 115 0.31 6.30 0.26
C TRP A 115 1.05 4.97 0.14
N PHE A 116 1.73 4.76 -0.98
CA PHE A 116 2.58 3.58 -1.20
C PHE A 116 4.03 3.82 -0.79
N PHE A 117 4.54 5.02 -1.06
CA PHE A 117 5.88 5.45 -0.65
C PHE A 117 5.76 6.40 0.54
N ASP A 118 6.72 6.32 1.45
CA ASP A 118 6.98 7.41 2.38
C ASP A 118 8.02 8.33 1.76
N GLN A 119 7.84 9.64 1.93
CA GLN A 119 8.61 10.69 1.28
C GLN A 119 8.85 11.83 2.27
N GLU A 120 10.10 12.30 2.31
CA GLU A 120 10.49 13.50 3.05
C GLU A 120 11.46 14.35 2.22
N TRP A 121 11.49 15.66 2.49
CA TRP A 121 12.48 16.54 1.91
C TRP A 121 13.76 16.54 2.75
N ASP A 122 14.90 16.26 2.12
CA ASP A 122 16.23 16.39 2.69
C ASP A 122 16.78 17.79 2.44
N TYR A 123 16.85 18.59 3.49
CA TYR A 123 17.41 19.94 3.42
C TYR A 123 18.93 19.95 3.24
N GLU A 124 19.64 18.91 3.68
CA GLU A 124 21.11 18.84 3.57
C GLU A 124 21.54 18.48 2.14
N GLN A 125 20.82 17.56 1.50
CA GLN A 125 21.12 17.14 0.13
C GLN A 125 20.25 17.80 -0.94
N ASP A 126 19.37 18.72 -0.55
CA ASP A 126 18.48 19.46 -1.45
C ASP A 126 17.70 18.52 -2.39
N CYS A 127 17.13 17.45 -1.84
CA CYS A 127 16.36 16.48 -2.62
C CYS A 127 15.34 15.70 -1.79
N ASN A 128 14.37 15.04 -2.44
CA ASN A 128 13.49 14.12 -1.74
C ASN A 128 14.23 12.83 -1.36
N ARG A 129 13.91 12.26 -0.20
CA ARG A 129 14.22 10.87 0.14
C ARG A 129 12.95 10.03 0.14
N TYR A 130 13.10 8.75 -0.15
CA TYR A 130 12.00 7.80 -0.22
C TYR A 130 12.32 6.54 0.57
N ARG A 131 11.29 5.92 1.13
CA ARG A 131 11.33 4.57 1.69
C ARG A 131 10.00 3.85 1.47
N LEU A 132 10.01 2.54 1.70
CA LEU A 132 8.79 1.75 1.73
C LEU A 132 8.35 1.57 3.20
N PRO A 133 7.07 1.84 3.53
CA PRO A 133 6.49 1.49 4.82
C PRO A 133 6.55 -0.02 5.09
N GLU A 134 6.49 -0.43 6.36
CA GLU A 134 6.68 -1.83 6.78
C GLU A 134 5.75 -2.82 6.04
N GLY A 135 4.45 -2.53 5.96
CA GLY A 135 3.49 -3.37 5.22
C GLY A 135 3.79 -3.44 3.71
N VAL A 136 4.34 -2.37 3.13
CA VAL A 136 4.70 -2.33 1.71
C VAL A 136 5.99 -3.11 1.45
N ILE A 137 6.95 -3.10 2.39
CA ILE A 137 8.16 -3.91 2.32
C ILE A 137 7.86 -5.40 2.34
N ASN A 138 6.97 -5.83 3.25
CA ASN A 138 6.57 -7.23 3.32
C ASN A 138 5.93 -7.69 2.01
N ALA A 139 5.03 -6.87 1.45
CA ALA A 139 4.44 -7.10 0.14
C ALA A 139 5.49 -7.16 -0.98
N ALA A 140 6.50 -6.27 -0.97
CA ALA A 140 7.56 -6.25 -1.96
C ALA A 140 8.41 -7.52 -1.92
N ARG A 141 8.84 -7.95 -0.73
CA ARG A 141 9.58 -9.21 -0.53
C ARG A 141 8.76 -10.42 -0.96
N ARG A 142 7.49 -10.49 -0.57
CA ARG A 142 6.54 -11.53 -1.02
C ARG A 142 6.37 -11.51 -2.54
N ALA A 143 6.46 -10.34 -3.17
CA ALA A 143 6.38 -10.20 -4.62
C ALA A 143 7.69 -10.58 -5.36
N GLY A 144 8.77 -10.90 -4.63
CA GLY A 144 10.06 -11.27 -5.19
C GLY A 144 10.88 -10.08 -5.69
N LEU A 145 10.79 -8.94 -4.99
CA LEU A 145 11.60 -7.73 -5.22
C LEU A 145 12.77 -7.61 -4.25
#